data_AF-A0A357CY89-F1
#
_entry.id   AF-A0A357CY89-F1
#
_cell.length_a   1.000
_cell.length_b   1.000
_cell.length_c   1.000
_cell.angle_alpha   90.00
_cell.angle_beta   90.00
_cell.angle_gamma   90.00
#
_symmetry.space_group_name_H-M   'P 1'
#
loop_
_entity.id
_entity.type
_entity.pdbx_description
1 polymer ?
#
loop_
_entity_poly.entity_id
_entity_poly.type
_entity_poly.pdbx_seq_one_letter_code
_entity_poly.pdbx_strand_id
1 'polypeptide(L)'
;MRMKKTAVILLVFILTLLTLLAACVEKGEESTAESIDSASSVGSEDSKENSSKEDSGSSSAETESLPAIDNKETEYLNVLGCTLIDKNSFVVVGQCEKEAIIEAETAGGQSVSADTDNGYYSVRLKKEGTKTRVYIKATGTLVEEYALDAKPIVPNSDMWPIVGASGYNFFFQKMMPDFMQTNTLSEKQLGTLTEKIRNRVSELDNTLFGTEIIYLIVPSKASIYPELVPEDYAKGTGESKLEQVNNALEAGGATVIDLLDVFSEHKDDEYKLYWKTDSHWTDYGAYIAYNALFDYISGEFPGAAPRPVEDFDFAEDYYNGGDMIFYMMMDQDKVKEFNYYRTPAFDMNSEIAEVKRYRAPNYLMYDEGGMVPERQFSTGNKALPDFLVMRDSYSTQIYDILADRGNNTLYKSMWNYAFNISEITEVAPDYIIYILAEWNIDSILQS
;
A
#
# COMPACT_ATOMS: atom_id res chain seq x y z
N MET A 1 58.79 -39.30 -10.03
CA MET A 1 57.95 -39.42 -8.82
C MET A 1 56.94 -38.26 -8.85
N ARG A 2 55.75 -38.46 -9.43
CA ARG A 2 54.46 -38.80 -8.79
C ARG A 2 53.98 -37.72 -7.80
N MET A 3 53.01 -36.88 -8.21
CA MET A 3 51.57 -36.89 -7.81
C MET A 3 51.35 -36.17 -6.47
N LYS A 4 50.30 -35.38 -6.18
CA LYS A 4 49.00 -35.10 -6.81
C LYS A 4 48.39 -33.84 -6.14
N LYS A 5 47.64 -33.10 -6.96
CA LYS A 5 46.49 -32.21 -6.69
C LYS A 5 45.63 -32.53 -5.45
N THR A 6 45.18 -31.49 -4.74
CA THR A 6 43.75 -31.29 -4.38
C THR A 6 43.43 -29.83 -4.13
N ALA A 7 42.33 -29.37 -4.72
CA ALA A 7 41.77 -28.02 -4.61
C ALA A 7 40.85 -27.91 -3.39
N VAL A 8 40.81 -26.74 -2.77
CA VAL A 8 39.70 -26.29 -1.92
C VAL A 8 39.38 -24.87 -2.34
N ILE A 9 38.23 -24.70 -2.99
CA ILE A 9 37.58 -23.42 -3.26
C ILE A 9 36.71 -23.15 -2.03
N LEU A 10 36.98 -22.06 -1.30
CA LEU A 10 36.13 -21.56 -0.24
C LEU A 10 35.89 -20.06 -0.45
N LEU A 11 34.65 -19.75 -0.82
CA LEU A 11 33.84 -18.58 -0.47
C LEU A 11 34.57 -17.30 0.00
N VAL A 12 34.65 -16.30 -0.89
CA VAL A 12 34.60 -14.87 -0.51
C VAL A 12 33.86 -14.12 -1.64
N PHE A 13 32.56 -13.94 -1.48
CA PHE A 13 31.76 -12.99 -2.27
C PHE A 13 30.77 -12.30 -1.33
N ILE A 14 31.30 -11.46 -0.44
CA ILE A 14 30.56 -10.43 0.29
C ILE A 14 31.50 -9.23 0.38
N LEU A 15 31.33 -8.27 -0.54
CA LEU A 15 31.59 -6.83 -0.41
C LEU A 15 31.79 -6.25 -1.82
N THR A 16 30.70 -5.84 -2.47
CA THR A 16 30.72 -4.74 -3.46
C THR A 16 29.28 -4.30 -3.70
N LEU A 17 28.70 -3.55 -2.76
CA LEU A 17 27.61 -2.61 -3.06
C LEU A 17 27.49 -1.59 -1.92
N LEU A 18 28.50 -0.74 -1.77
CA LEU A 18 28.46 0.41 -0.85
C LEU A 18 29.60 1.37 -1.20
N THR A 19 29.52 2.02 -2.34
CA THR A 19 30.15 3.33 -2.59
C THR A 19 29.55 3.91 -3.87
N LEU A 20 28.59 4.83 -3.73
CA LEU A 20 28.39 5.98 -4.62
C LEU A 20 27.22 6.79 -4.06
N LEU A 21 27.56 7.90 -3.39
CA LEU A 21 26.87 9.20 -3.34
C LEU A 21 27.22 9.89 -2.01
N ALA A 22 28.47 10.37 -1.94
CA ALA A 22 28.86 11.44 -1.05
C ALA A 22 29.84 12.33 -1.82
N ALA A 23 29.29 13.29 -2.57
CA ALA A 23 30.05 14.41 -3.11
C ALA A 23 29.06 15.49 -3.56
N CYS A 24 28.89 16.52 -2.73
CA CYS A 24 28.73 17.93 -3.11
C CYS A 24 28.42 18.76 -1.86
N VAL A 25 29.47 19.06 -1.08
CA VAL A 25 29.50 20.21 -0.17
C VAL A 25 30.87 20.86 -0.32
N GLU A 26 30.90 22.10 -0.80
CA GLU A 26 31.88 23.16 -0.57
C GLU A 26 31.34 24.42 -1.29
N LYS A 27 31.45 25.68 -0.84
CA LYS A 27 31.78 26.34 0.43
C LYS A 27 31.67 27.86 0.17
N GLY A 28 31.43 28.65 1.22
CA GLY A 28 31.78 30.09 1.33
C GLY A 28 30.60 31.06 1.19
N GLU A 29 30.51 32.17 1.93
CA GLU A 29 31.32 32.76 3.01
C GLU A 29 30.49 33.93 3.59
N GLU A 30 30.71 34.30 4.86
CA GLU A 30 30.06 35.41 5.58
C GLU A 30 30.47 36.81 5.07
N SER A 31 29.60 37.83 5.17
CA SER A 31 29.90 39.09 5.91
C SER A 31 28.74 40.10 5.98
N THR A 32 28.49 40.55 7.23
CA THR A 32 28.18 41.91 7.73
C THR A 32 27.03 42.79 7.19
N ALA A 33 26.05 43.00 8.06
CA ALA A 33 25.44 44.27 8.56
C ALA A 33 25.37 45.54 7.68
N GLU A 34 24.17 46.10 7.49
CA GLU A 34 23.71 47.36 8.11
C GLU A 34 22.25 47.72 7.70
N SER A 35 21.59 48.43 8.62
CA SER A 35 20.21 48.93 8.64
C SER A 35 19.89 50.04 7.62
N ILE A 36 18.60 50.24 7.30
CA ILE A 36 17.87 51.54 7.35
C ILE A 36 16.35 51.34 7.16
N ASP A 37 15.59 52.06 8.00
CA ASP A 37 14.14 52.27 8.04
C ASP A 37 13.47 52.73 6.73
N SER A 38 12.20 52.40 6.56
CA SER A 38 11.13 53.43 6.47
C SER A 38 9.72 52.82 6.56
N ALA A 39 8.89 53.52 7.34
CA ALA A 39 7.50 53.20 7.65
C ALA A 39 6.50 53.99 6.78
N SER A 40 5.27 53.47 6.66
CA SER A 40 3.94 54.13 6.68
C SER A 40 2.94 53.21 5.97
N SER A 41 1.88 52.63 6.55
CA SER A 41 0.78 53.05 7.44
C SER A 41 -0.54 53.30 6.67
N VAL A 42 -1.54 52.45 6.99
CA VAL A 42 -2.98 52.78 7.22
C VAL A 42 -3.80 53.12 5.96
N GLY A 43 -5.06 52.68 5.78
CA GLY A 43 -5.97 51.97 6.67
C GLY A 43 -7.28 51.59 5.98
N SER A 44 -8.00 50.73 6.69
CA SER A 44 -9.38 50.32 6.53
C SER A 44 -10.36 51.36 7.09
N GLU A 45 -11.56 51.51 6.50
CA GLU A 45 -12.78 51.80 7.26
C GLU A 45 -14.07 51.53 6.45
N ASP A 46 -15.07 51.06 7.19
CA ASP A 46 -16.45 50.71 6.84
C ASP A 46 -17.30 51.87 6.27
N SER A 47 -18.41 51.55 5.61
CA SER A 47 -19.75 52.04 6.04
C SER A 47 -20.92 51.49 5.23
N LYS A 48 -22.04 51.34 5.97
CA LYS A 48 -23.36 50.80 5.62
C LYS A 48 -24.30 51.81 4.95
N GLU A 49 -25.35 51.24 4.34
CA GLU A 49 -26.75 51.71 4.24
C GLU A 49 -27.07 53.06 3.55
N ASN A 50 -27.96 53.06 2.55
CA ASN A 50 -29.39 53.31 2.77
C ASN A 50 -30.24 53.12 1.49
N SER A 51 -31.51 52.81 1.75
CA SER A 51 -32.66 52.60 0.87
C SER A 51 -33.06 53.79 -0.03
N SER A 52 -33.72 53.48 -1.15
CA SER A 52 -34.92 54.19 -1.59
C SER A 52 -35.77 53.30 -2.51
N LYS A 53 -37.08 53.29 -2.26
CA LYS A 53 -38.13 52.74 -3.13
C LYS A 53 -38.54 53.82 -4.12
N GLU A 54 -38.76 53.45 -5.37
CA GLU A 54 -39.81 54.05 -6.19
C GLU A 54 -40.29 53.05 -7.25
N ASP A 55 -41.59 53.13 -7.52
CA ASP A 55 -42.46 52.18 -8.21
C ASP A 55 -42.72 52.69 -9.64
N SER A 56 -42.57 51.83 -10.65
CA SER A 56 -43.30 51.97 -11.92
C SER A 56 -43.24 50.68 -12.72
N GLY A 57 -44.39 50.03 -12.87
CA GLY A 57 -44.56 48.83 -13.68
C GLY A 57 -44.37 49.07 -15.18
N SER A 58 -43.75 48.10 -15.83
CA SER A 58 -43.88 47.85 -17.26
C SER A 58 -43.43 46.42 -17.57
N SER A 59 -44.41 45.57 -17.92
CA SER A 59 -44.34 44.46 -18.88
C SER A 59 -42.93 44.08 -19.40
N SER A 60 -42.43 42.91 -18.99
CA SER A 60 -41.42 42.18 -19.76
C SER A 60 -41.66 40.67 -19.62
N ALA A 61 -41.64 40.02 -20.77
CA ALA A 61 -41.84 38.59 -20.97
C ALA A 61 -40.96 37.74 -20.04
N GLU A 62 -41.51 36.59 -19.63
CA GLU A 62 -40.77 35.50 -19.01
C GLU A 62 -39.66 35.03 -19.96
N THR A 63 -38.46 35.55 -19.77
CA THR A 63 -37.25 34.85 -20.18
C THR A 63 -37.04 33.73 -19.16
N GLU A 64 -37.36 32.50 -19.55
CA GLU A 64 -36.78 31.32 -18.92
C GLU A 64 -35.26 31.50 -18.92
N SER A 65 -34.70 31.79 -17.75
CA SER A 65 -33.26 31.74 -17.56
C SER A 65 -32.84 30.30 -17.78
N LEU A 66 -32.01 30.05 -18.79
CA LEU A 66 -31.31 28.78 -18.94
C LEU A 66 -30.69 28.41 -17.58
N PRO A 67 -30.75 27.14 -17.16
CA PRO A 67 -30.11 26.71 -15.92
C PRO A 67 -28.64 27.16 -15.95
N ALA A 68 -28.14 27.63 -14.81
CA ALA A 68 -26.74 27.98 -14.66
C ALA A 68 -25.91 26.80 -15.18
N ILE A 69 -25.01 27.06 -16.14
CA ILE A 69 -24.00 26.09 -16.53
C ILE A 69 -23.18 25.85 -15.26
N ASP A 70 -23.36 24.68 -14.66
CA ASP A 70 -22.55 24.22 -13.53
C ASP A 70 -21.14 24.03 -14.07
N ASN A 71 -20.34 25.09 -14.05
CA ASN A 71 -18.92 25.10 -14.38
C ASN A 71 -18.12 24.40 -13.26
N LYS A 72 -18.54 23.20 -12.85
CA LYS A 72 -17.61 22.30 -12.17
C LYS A 72 -16.53 21.99 -13.18
N GLU A 73 -15.29 22.34 -12.84
CA GLU A 73 -14.15 21.92 -13.64
C GLU A 73 -14.13 20.38 -13.68
N THR A 74 -14.60 19.82 -14.80
CA THR A 74 -14.47 18.40 -15.08
C THR A 74 -13.09 18.18 -15.68
N GLU A 75 -12.30 17.26 -15.11
CA GLU A 75 -11.06 16.79 -15.72
C GLU A 75 -11.34 16.28 -17.14
N TYR A 76 -10.65 16.83 -18.13
CA TYR A 76 -10.84 16.45 -19.53
C TYR A 76 -10.17 15.12 -19.82
N LEU A 77 -10.75 14.34 -20.73
CA LEU A 77 -10.16 13.09 -21.21
C LEU A 77 -8.72 13.30 -21.68
N ASN A 78 -7.78 12.63 -21.01
CA ASN A 78 -6.36 12.65 -21.36
C ASN A 78 -5.72 11.27 -21.21
N VAL A 79 -4.54 11.10 -21.80
CA VAL A 79 -3.71 9.91 -21.61
C VAL A 79 -2.44 10.30 -20.89
N LEU A 80 -2.18 9.66 -19.76
CA LEU A 80 -1.01 9.88 -18.92
C LEU A 80 0.16 8.95 -19.26
N GLY A 81 -0.15 7.72 -19.68
CA GLY A 81 0.88 6.73 -19.99
C GLY A 81 0.36 5.50 -20.71
N CYS A 82 1.27 4.77 -21.35
CA CYS A 82 0.98 3.43 -21.83
C CYS A 82 2.20 2.52 -21.68
N THR A 83 1.99 1.35 -21.06
CA THR A 83 3.07 0.45 -20.65
C THR A 83 2.73 -0.99 -20.98
N LEU A 84 3.73 -1.73 -21.45
CA LEU A 84 3.65 -3.16 -21.70
C LEU A 84 3.63 -3.92 -20.36
N ILE A 85 2.57 -4.70 -20.14
CA ILE A 85 2.32 -5.43 -18.88
C ILE A 85 2.50 -6.94 -19.03
N ASP A 86 2.48 -7.45 -20.27
CA ASP A 86 2.86 -8.82 -20.60
C ASP A 86 3.43 -8.88 -22.02
N LYS A 87 3.71 -10.08 -22.55
CA LYS A 87 4.32 -10.24 -23.89
C LYS A 87 3.50 -9.60 -25.04
N ASN A 88 2.18 -9.57 -24.91
CA ASN A 88 1.25 -9.19 -25.96
C ASN A 88 0.24 -8.11 -25.55
N SER A 89 0.13 -7.75 -24.27
CA SER A 89 -0.81 -6.74 -23.81
C SER A 89 -0.11 -5.55 -23.16
N PHE A 90 -0.73 -4.40 -23.33
CA PHE A 90 -0.34 -3.15 -22.70
C PHE A 90 -1.56 -2.54 -22.02
N VAL A 91 -1.30 -1.63 -21.09
CA VAL A 91 -2.33 -0.81 -20.47
C VAL A 91 -2.16 0.64 -20.92
N VAL A 92 -3.26 1.32 -21.21
CA VAL A 92 -3.31 2.79 -21.31
C VAL A 92 -3.92 3.31 -20.03
N VAL A 93 -3.27 4.30 -19.42
CA VAL A 93 -3.72 4.96 -18.19
C VAL A 93 -3.94 6.44 -18.48
N GLY A 94 -5.03 7.00 -17.96
CA GLY A 94 -5.41 8.38 -18.21
C GLY A 94 -6.34 8.95 -17.16
N GLN A 95 -6.72 10.21 -17.36
CA GLN A 95 -7.75 10.90 -16.59
C GLN A 95 -8.96 11.19 -17.45
N CYS A 96 -10.10 11.34 -16.79
CA CYS A 96 -11.36 11.73 -17.38
C CYS A 96 -12.25 12.33 -16.30
N GLU A 97 -13.44 12.75 -16.69
CA GLU A 97 -14.48 13.10 -15.75
C GLU A 97 -14.75 11.95 -14.75
N LYS A 98 -15.02 12.31 -13.50
CA LYS A 98 -15.40 11.37 -12.44
C LYS A 98 -16.66 10.60 -12.86
N GLU A 99 -16.68 9.28 -12.64
CA GLU A 99 -17.80 8.38 -12.98
C GLU A 99 -18.06 8.21 -14.47
N ALA A 100 -17.22 8.76 -15.35
CA ALA A 100 -17.31 8.47 -16.78
C ALA A 100 -17.10 6.96 -17.04
N ILE A 101 -17.74 6.46 -18.09
CA ILE A 101 -17.48 5.12 -18.62
C ILE A 101 -16.51 5.23 -19.79
N ILE A 102 -15.47 4.42 -19.78
CA ILE A 102 -14.47 4.39 -20.85
C ILE A 102 -14.79 3.25 -21.82
N GLU A 103 -14.81 3.58 -23.10
CA GLU A 103 -14.84 2.63 -24.21
C GLU A 103 -13.55 2.82 -25.02
N ALA A 104 -12.76 1.76 -25.18
CA ALA A 104 -11.53 1.79 -25.96
C ALA A 104 -11.60 0.80 -27.12
N GLU A 105 -11.37 1.29 -28.33
CA GLU A 105 -11.32 0.48 -29.55
C GLU A 105 -9.97 0.59 -30.23
N THR A 106 -9.46 -0.52 -30.77
CA THR A 106 -8.26 -0.51 -31.61
C THR A 106 -8.63 -0.53 -33.09
N ALA A 107 -7.74 -0.03 -33.95
CA ALA A 107 -7.94 -0.10 -35.40
C ALA A 107 -8.02 -1.55 -35.93
N GLY A 108 -7.43 -2.52 -35.23
CA GLY A 108 -7.60 -3.95 -35.51
C GLY A 108 -8.88 -4.59 -34.96
N GLY A 109 -9.77 -3.80 -34.36
CA GLY A 109 -11.13 -4.23 -33.98
C GLY A 109 -11.26 -4.84 -32.57
N GLN A 110 -10.29 -4.62 -31.68
CA GLN A 110 -10.48 -4.91 -30.26
C GLN A 110 -11.39 -3.83 -29.66
N SER A 111 -12.25 -4.21 -28.73
CA SER A 111 -13.12 -3.29 -27.99
C SER A 111 -13.15 -3.71 -26.52
N VAL A 112 -12.96 -2.75 -25.63
CA VAL A 112 -12.94 -2.92 -24.18
C VAL A 112 -13.71 -1.78 -23.54
N SER A 113 -14.56 -2.11 -22.57
CA SER A 113 -15.20 -1.12 -21.70
C SER A 113 -14.59 -1.21 -20.30
N ALA A 114 -14.46 -0.08 -19.62
CA ALA A 114 -13.87 0.02 -18.30
C ALA A 114 -14.55 1.11 -17.47
N ASP A 115 -14.75 0.81 -16.19
CA ASP A 115 -15.14 1.80 -15.19
C ASP A 115 -13.95 2.72 -14.85
N THR A 116 -14.24 3.79 -14.11
CA THR A 116 -13.25 4.76 -13.63
C THR A 116 -13.11 4.69 -12.11
N ASP A 117 -11.97 5.17 -11.59
CA ASP A 117 -11.76 5.37 -10.16
C ASP A 117 -11.48 6.85 -9.91
N ASN A 118 -12.51 7.58 -9.47
CA ASN A 118 -12.40 8.99 -9.11
C ASN A 118 -11.72 9.89 -10.16
N GLY A 119 -12.05 9.69 -11.44
CA GLY A 119 -11.50 10.46 -12.56
C GLY A 119 -10.22 9.89 -13.18
N TYR A 120 -9.82 8.67 -12.77
CA TYR A 120 -8.74 7.92 -13.39
C TYR A 120 -9.27 6.66 -14.08
N TYR A 121 -8.63 6.26 -15.17
CA TYR A 121 -8.99 5.04 -15.89
C TYR A 121 -7.77 4.25 -16.32
N SER A 122 -8.01 2.96 -16.57
CA SER A 122 -7.11 2.13 -17.33
C SER A 122 -7.86 1.23 -18.31
N VAL A 123 -7.26 0.98 -19.48
CA VAL A 123 -7.76 0.00 -20.46
C VAL A 123 -6.64 -0.94 -20.86
N ARG A 124 -6.88 -2.25 -20.70
CA ARG A 124 -5.97 -3.31 -21.15
C ARG A 124 -6.28 -3.69 -22.60
N LEU A 125 -5.28 -3.65 -23.46
CA LEU A 125 -5.42 -3.95 -24.90
C LEU A 125 -4.27 -4.85 -25.38
N LYS A 126 -4.51 -5.66 -26.42
CA LYS A 126 -3.44 -6.43 -27.10
C LYS A 126 -2.73 -5.56 -28.13
N LYS A 127 -1.42 -5.75 -28.27
CA LYS A 127 -0.62 -5.04 -29.26
C LYS A 127 -0.94 -5.51 -30.69
N GLU A 128 -1.01 -4.56 -31.62
CA GLU A 128 -1.25 -4.83 -33.05
C GLU A 128 0.00 -4.63 -33.92
N GLY A 129 1.15 -4.40 -33.26
CA GLY A 129 2.43 -4.15 -33.90
C GLY A 129 3.39 -3.50 -32.91
N THR A 130 4.30 -2.67 -33.43
CA THR A 130 5.15 -1.78 -32.61
C THR A 130 4.40 -0.57 -32.08
N LYS A 131 3.28 -0.23 -32.73
CA LYS A 131 2.30 0.74 -32.27
C LYS A 131 0.90 0.16 -32.46
N THR A 132 -0.04 0.56 -31.62
CA THR A 132 -1.46 0.22 -31.74
C THR A 132 -2.24 1.53 -31.84
N ARG A 133 -3.06 1.69 -32.88
CA ARG A 133 -3.97 2.84 -32.97
C ARG A 133 -5.16 2.57 -32.05
N VAL A 134 -5.36 3.43 -31.06
CA VAL A 134 -6.42 3.32 -30.06
C VAL A 134 -7.31 4.54 -30.13
N TYR A 135 -8.62 4.33 -30.06
CA TYR A 135 -9.66 5.33 -29.91
C TYR A 135 -10.27 5.13 -28.52
N ILE A 136 -10.26 6.17 -27.70
CA ILE A 136 -10.80 6.16 -26.35
C ILE A 136 -11.95 7.14 -26.33
N LYS A 137 -13.10 6.67 -25.88
CA LYS A 137 -14.29 7.48 -25.66
C LYS A 137 -14.62 7.47 -24.19
N ALA A 138 -14.73 8.64 -23.58
CA ALA A 138 -15.24 8.80 -22.23
C ALA A 138 -16.67 9.32 -22.31
N THR A 139 -17.59 8.64 -21.62
CA THR A 139 -19.01 9.02 -21.54
C THR A 139 -19.35 9.37 -20.10
N GLY A 140 -19.38 10.66 -19.77
CA GLY A 140 -19.82 11.22 -18.49
C GLY A 140 -20.96 12.21 -18.71
N THR A 141 -20.88 13.40 -18.10
CA THR A 141 -21.77 14.52 -18.45
C THR A 141 -21.50 15.02 -19.87
N LEU A 142 -20.26 14.88 -20.32
CA LEU A 142 -19.85 15.09 -21.71
C LEU A 142 -19.40 13.77 -22.35
N VAL A 143 -19.48 13.72 -23.68
CA VAL A 143 -18.84 12.67 -24.46
C VAL A 143 -17.58 13.25 -25.06
N GLU A 144 -16.44 12.68 -24.66
CA GLU A 144 -15.13 13.05 -25.15
C GLU A 144 -14.49 11.89 -25.90
N GLU A 145 -13.77 12.20 -26.97
CA GLU A 145 -13.06 11.21 -27.78
C GLU A 145 -11.59 11.61 -27.92
N TYR A 146 -10.69 10.64 -27.73
CA TYR A 146 -9.26 10.81 -27.85
C TYR A 146 -8.67 9.66 -28.65
N ALA A 147 -7.84 9.97 -29.63
CA ALA A 147 -7.21 8.95 -30.48
C ALA A 147 -5.69 9.06 -30.46
N LEU A 148 -5.02 7.95 -30.17
CA LEU A 148 -3.56 7.89 -30.06
C LEU A 148 -2.94 6.72 -30.82
N ASP A 149 -1.70 6.92 -31.25
CA ASP A 149 -0.81 5.84 -31.67
C ASP A 149 -0.05 5.35 -30.42
N ALA A 150 -0.64 4.44 -29.66
CA ALA A 150 -0.03 3.90 -28.44
C ALA A 150 1.26 3.15 -28.78
N LYS A 151 2.36 3.57 -28.13
CA LYS A 151 3.68 2.94 -28.21
C LYS A 151 4.09 2.55 -26.80
N PRO A 152 3.68 1.36 -26.33
CA PRO A 152 3.87 0.98 -24.94
C PRO A 152 5.34 1.02 -24.53
N ILE A 153 5.62 1.66 -23.41
CA ILE A 153 6.93 1.58 -22.77
C ILE A 153 7.14 0.13 -22.34
N VAL A 154 8.32 -0.42 -22.59
CA VAL A 154 8.70 -1.75 -22.13
C VAL A 154 9.50 -1.56 -20.84
N PRO A 155 8.99 -2.00 -19.67
CA PRO A 155 9.74 -1.94 -18.43
C PRO A 155 11.09 -2.66 -18.57
N ASN A 156 12.14 -2.06 -18.00
CA ASN A 156 13.47 -2.66 -18.01
C ASN A 156 13.59 -3.79 -16.98
N SER A 157 14.74 -4.49 -16.95
CA SER A 157 14.96 -5.64 -16.08
C SER A 157 14.96 -5.33 -14.58
N ASP A 158 15.10 -4.06 -14.20
CA ASP A 158 15.09 -3.63 -12.80
C ASP A 158 13.65 -3.40 -12.30
N MET A 159 12.68 -3.35 -13.22
CA MET A 159 11.27 -3.16 -12.88
C MET A 159 10.59 -4.49 -12.59
N TRP A 160 9.79 -4.52 -11.53
CA TRP A 160 9.01 -5.69 -11.20
C TRP A 160 7.83 -5.83 -12.18
N PRO A 161 7.56 -7.03 -12.72
CA PRO A 161 6.48 -7.20 -13.67
C PRO A 161 5.10 -6.93 -13.04
N ILE A 162 4.27 -6.15 -13.75
CA ILE A 162 2.92 -5.75 -13.35
C ILE A 162 1.90 -6.44 -14.24
N VAL A 163 0.83 -6.95 -13.63
CA VAL A 163 -0.41 -7.33 -14.32
C VAL A 163 -1.37 -6.15 -14.22
N GLY A 164 -1.57 -5.45 -15.33
CA GLY A 164 -2.55 -4.36 -15.42
C GLY A 164 -3.90 -4.86 -15.90
N ALA A 165 -4.97 -4.47 -15.21
CA ALA A 165 -6.35 -4.69 -15.63
C ALA A 165 -6.95 -3.41 -16.23
N SER A 166 -8.13 -3.55 -16.83
CA SER A 166 -9.00 -2.41 -17.07
C SER A 166 -9.65 -1.95 -15.76
N GLY A 167 -10.20 -0.74 -15.71
CA GLY A 167 -10.91 -0.25 -14.52
C GLY A 167 -10.00 0.30 -13.41
N TYR A 168 -8.79 0.72 -13.80
CA TYR A 168 -7.77 1.30 -12.92
C TYR A 168 -7.27 0.35 -11.81
N ASN A 169 -7.08 -0.94 -12.12
CA ASN A 169 -6.56 -1.93 -11.16
C ASN A 169 -5.24 -2.54 -11.63
N PHE A 170 -4.28 -2.63 -10.72
CA PHE A 170 -2.95 -3.18 -10.97
C PHE A 170 -2.57 -4.19 -9.89
N PHE A 171 -1.75 -5.17 -10.29
CA PHE A 171 -1.24 -6.25 -9.44
C PHE A 171 0.22 -6.53 -9.77
N PHE A 172 0.99 -7.00 -8.79
CA PHE A 172 2.28 -7.60 -9.11
C PHE A 172 2.08 -8.97 -9.75
N GLN A 173 2.87 -9.29 -10.77
CA GLN A 173 2.89 -10.65 -11.34
C GLN A 173 3.23 -11.72 -10.30
N LYS A 174 3.95 -11.34 -9.22
CA LYS A 174 4.27 -12.20 -8.07
C LYS A 174 3.04 -12.65 -7.27
N MET A 175 1.93 -11.91 -7.35
CA MET A 175 0.64 -12.27 -6.72
C MET A 175 -0.07 -13.40 -7.49
N MET A 176 0.26 -13.62 -8.76
CA MET A 176 -0.50 -14.54 -9.61
C MET A 176 -0.37 -16.01 -9.19
N PRO A 177 0.81 -16.52 -8.78
CA PRO A 177 0.89 -17.88 -8.26
C PRO A 177 0.04 -18.14 -7.02
N ASP A 178 -0.14 -17.13 -6.14
CA ASP A 178 -1.04 -17.20 -4.98
C ASP A 178 -2.51 -17.30 -5.45
N PHE A 179 -2.94 -16.39 -6.33
CA PHE A 179 -4.29 -16.38 -6.91
C PHE A 179 -4.64 -17.64 -7.71
N MET A 180 -3.71 -18.11 -8.53
CA MET A 180 -3.85 -19.32 -9.35
C MET A 180 -3.61 -20.60 -8.54
N GLN A 181 -3.14 -20.49 -7.30
CA GLN A 181 -2.77 -21.59 -6.40
C GLN A 181 -1.79 -22.59 -7.04
N THR A 182 -0.78 -22.05 -7.73
CA THR A 182 0.26 -22.86 -8.43
C THR A 182 1.53 -23.03 -7.62
N ASN A 183 1.59 -22.43 -6.43
CA ASN A 183 2.74 -22.40 -5.53
C ASN A 183 2.48 -23.11 -4.20
N THR A 184 1.51 -24.02 -4.15
CA THR A 184 1.20 -24.85 -2.97
C THR A 184 2.42 -25.64 -2.49
N LEU A 185 2.48 -25.88 -1.18
CA LEU A 185 3.56 -26.62 -0.53
C LEU A 185 3.29 -28.13 -0.53
N SER A 186 4.36 -28.92 -0.59
CA SER A 186 4.28 -30.37 -0.38
C SER A 186 4.09 -30.72 1.09
N GLU A 187 3.52 -31.90 1.38
CA GLU A 187 3.38 -32.44 2.75
C GLU A 187 4.71 -32.41 3.54
N LYS A 188 5.84 -32.67 2.86
CA LYS A 188 7.16 -32.61 3.49
C LYS A 188 7.53 -31.18 3.92
N GLN A 189 7.24 -30.18 3.10
CA GLN A 189 7.49 -28.78 3.44
C GLN A 189 6.60 -28.34 4.60
N LEU A 190 5.32 -28.71 4.58
CA LEU A 190 4.37 -28.44 5.67
C LEU A 190 4.80 -29.11 6.97
N GLY A 191 5.16 -30.40 6.94
CA GLY A 191 5.67 -31.10 8.12
C GLY A 191 6.96 -30.49 8.68
N THR A 192 7.83 -29.96 7.81
CA THR A 192 9.05 -29.24 8.24
C THR A 192 8.71 -27.92 8.91
N LEU A 193 7.75 -27.16 8.35
CA LEU A 193 7.27 -25.91 8.95
C LEU A 193 6.64 -26.16 10.32
N THR A 194 5.70 -27.10 10.40
CA THR A 194 5.01 -27.46 11.65
C THR A 194 6.00 -27.85 12.74
N GLU A 195 6.99 -28.71 12.41
CA GLU A 195 8.01 -29.11 13.38
C GLU A 195 8.92 -27.95 13.78
N LYS A 196 9.24 -27.03 12.85
CA LYS A 196 10.00 -25.83 13.18
C LYS A 196 9.27 -24.95 14.20
N ILE A 197 7.98 -24.70 13.97
CA ILE A 197 7.17 -23.88 14.89
C ILE A 197 7.01 -24.58 16.25
N ARG A 198 6.75 -25.89 16.27
CA ARG A 198 6.69 -26.67 17.50
C ARG A 198 7.96 -26.57 18.34
N ASN A 199 9.12 -26.61 17.69
CA ASN A 199 10.39 -26.45 18.38
C ASN A 199 10.57 -25.04 18.96
N ARG A 200 10.15 -23.99 18.22
CA ARG A 200 10.18 -22.60 18.72
C ARG A 200 9.26 -22.41 19.92
N VAL A 201 8.03 -22.89 19.85
CA VAL A 201 7.05 -22.85 20.95
C VAL A 201 7.61 -23.60 22.17
N SER A 202 8.12 -24.82 21.98
CA SER A 202 8.73 -25.58 23.07
C SER A 202 9.97 -24.89 23.67
N GLU A 203 10.76 -24.19 22.87
CA GLU A 203 11.92 -23.44 23.37
C GLU A 203 11.47 -22.24 24.22
N LEU A 204 10.42 -21.52 23.79
CA LEU A 204 9.80 -20.44 24.57
C LEU A 204 9.23 -20.96 25.90
N ASP A 205 8.43 -22.03 25.87
CA ASP A 205 7.86 -22.62 27.09
C ASP A 205 8.91 -22.99 28.14
N ASN A 206 10.11 -23.37 27.70
CA ASN A 206 11.23 -23.75 28.58
C ASN A 206 12.06 -22.57 29.08
N THR A 207 12.07 -21.44 28.38
CA THR A 207 13.00 -20.31 28.64
C THR A 207 12.30 -19.05 29.10
N LEU A 208 11.11 -18.78 28.55
CA LEU A 208 10.30 -17.59 28.77
C LEU A 208 8.82 -17.98 28.68
N PHE A 209 8.36 -18.73 29.69
CA PHE A 209 6.98 -19.23 29.75
C PHE A 209 5.96 -18.08 29.69
N GLY A 210 4.94 -18.24 28.86
CA GLY A 210 3.87 -17.26 28.66
C GLY A 210 4.03 -16.39 27.41
N THR A 211 5.17 -16.45 26.72
CA THR A 211 5.35 -15.78 25.42
C THR A 211 4.66 -16.56 24.30
N GLU A 212 3.84 -15.87 23.53
CA GLU A 212 3.08 -16.46 22.42
C GLU A 212 3.58 -15.95 21.06
N ILE A 213 3.54 -16.80 20.03
CA ILE A 213 3.86 -16.43 18.64
C ILE A 213 2.56 -16.21 17.88
N ILE A 214 2.36 -15.02 17.33
CA ILE A 214 1.21 -14.66 16.50
C ILE A 214 1.69 -14.40 15.06
N TYR A 215 0.99 -14.99 14.08
CA TYR A 215 1.17 -14.72 12.66
C TYR A 215 0.00 -13.91 12.09
N LEU A 216 0.35 -12.81 11.44
CA LEU A 216 -0.54 -11.96 10.66
C LEU A 216 -0.03 -11.94 9.21
N ILE A 217 -0.45 -12.94 8.43
CA ILE A 217 -0.07 -13.06 7.02
C ILE A 217 -1.11 -12.34 6.18
N VAL A 218 -0.72 -11.24 5.54
CA VAL A 218 -1.62 -10.40 4.75
C VAL A 218 -1.89 -11.09 3.41
N PRO A 219 -3.15 -11.43 3.08
CA PRO A 219 -3.48 -12.13 1.84
C PRO A 219 -3.12 -11.30 0.62
N SER A 220 -2.88 -11.97 -0.50
CA SER A 220 -2.67 -11.29 -1.78
C SER A 220 -3.93 -10.52 -2.20
N LYS A 221 -3.75 -9.27 -2.67
CA LYS A 221 -4.82 -8.46 -3.26
C LYS A 221 -5.60 -9.21 -4.35
N ALA A 222 -4.90 -10.02 -5.15
CA ALA A 222 -5.51 -10.82 -6.21
C ALA A 222 -6.40 -11.96 -5.66
N SER A 223 -6.11 -12.46 -4.45
CA SER A 223 -6.93 -13.47 -3.77
C SER A 223 -8.22 -12.88 -3.19
N ILE A 224 -8.14 -11.65 -2.65
CA ILE A 224 -9.30 -10.91 -2.08
C ILE A 224 -10.22 -10.36 -3.16
N TYR A 225 -9.66 -9.84 -4.25
CA TYR A 225 -10.41 -9.23 -5.37
C TYR A 225 -10.24 -10.03 -6.67
N PRO A 226 -10.68 -11.30 -6.73
CA PRO A 226 -10.52 -12.15 -7.90
C PRO A 226 -11.24 -11.59 -9.15
N GLU A 227 -12.33 -10.85 -8.96
CA GLU A 227 -13.10 -10.20 -10.03
C GLU A 227 -12.36 -9.05 -10.74
N LEU A 228 -11.34 -8.49 -10.09
CA LEU A 228 -10.52 -7.42 -10.65
C LEU A 228 -9.29 -7.97 -11.39
N VAL A 229 -8.97 -9.26 -11.20
CA VAL A 229 -7.89 -9.94 -11.91
C VAL A 229 -8.32 -10.20 -13.35
N PRO A 230 -7.47 -9.92 -14.35
CA PRO A 230 -7.86 -10.14 -15.74
C PRO A 230 -8.19 -11.59 -16.10
N GLU A 231 -9.09 -11.76 -17.08
CA GLU A 231 -9.67 -13.06 -17.49
C GLU A 231 -8.67 -14.12 -17.98
N ASP A 232 -7.46 -13.72 -18.39
CA ASP A 232 -6.40 -14.64 -18.83
C ASP A 232 -5.68 -15.34 -17.67
N TYR A 233 -5.97 -14.95 -16.42
CA TYR A 233 -5.55 -15.63 -15.21
C TYR A 233 -6.75 -16.37 -14.59
N ALA A 234 -6.65 -17.69 -14.47
CA ALA A 234 -7.68 -18.50 -13.84
C ALA A 234 -7.43 -18.62 -12.33
N LYS A 235 -8.43 -18.30 -11.51
CA LYS A 235 -8.38 -18.54 -10.06
C LYS A 235 -8.21 -20.04 -9.78
N GLY A 236 -7.34 -20.37 -8.83
CA GLY A 236 -7.24 -21.72 -8.32
C GLY A 236 -8.51 -22.16 -7.58
N THR A 237 -8.76 -23.47 -7.51
CA THR A 237 -9.97 -24.04 -6.87
C THR A 237 -9.65 -24.98 -5.71
N GLY A 238 -8.39 -25.15 -5.36
CA GLY A 238 -7.92 -25.95 -4.24
C GLY A 238 -7.61 -25.12 -3.00
N GLU A 239 -6.87 -25.74 -2.08
CA GLU A 239 -6.30 -25.08 -0.91
C GLU A 239 -5.14 -24.19 -1.35
N SER A 240 -5.17 -22.92 -0.97
CA SER A 240 -4.10 -21.95 -1.25
C SER A 240 -2.86 -22.22 -0.39
N LYS A 241 -1.72 -21.67 -0.83
CA LYS A 241 -0.49 -21.69 -0.03
C LYS A 241 -0.68 -21.00 1.33
N LEU A 242 -1.48 -19.93 1.38
CA LEU A 242 -1.82 -19.23 2.62
C LEU A 242 -2.54 -20.15 3.61
N GLU A 243 -3.64 -20.78 3.18
CA GLU A 243 -4.40 -21.73 4.02
C GLU A 243 -3.49 -22.88 4.51
N GLN A 244 -2.69 -23.46 3.61
CA GLN A 244 -1.73 -24.51 3.97
C GLN A 244 -0.74 -24.08 5.06
N VAL A 245 -0.24 -22.85 4.96
CA VAL A 245 0.72 -22.30 5.92
C VAL A 245 0.04 -21.96 7.22
N ASN A 246 -1.13 -21.31 7.21
CA ASN A 246 -1.93 -21.04 8.42
C ASN A 246 -2.16 -22.33 9.21
N ASN A 247 -2.69 -23.36 8.53
CA ASN A 247 -2.94 -24.68 9.12
C ASN A 247 -1.66 -25.30 9.72
N ALA A 248 -0.52 -25.17 9.03
CA ALA A 248 0.76 -25.73 9.50
C ALA A 248 1.36 -24.95 10.68
N LEU A 249 1.16 -23.64 10.76
CA LEU A 249 1.58 -22.77 11.87
C LEU A 249 0.78 -23.11 13.13
N GLU A 250 -0.55 -23.20 13.01
CA GLU A 250 -1.46 -23.60 14.10
C GLU A 250 -1.16 -25.02 14.61
N ALA A 251 -0.95 -25.98 13.71
CA ALA A 251 -0.54 -27.34 14.09
C ALA A 251 0.83 -27.40 14.79
N GLY A 252 1.64 -26.34 14.62
CA GLY A 252 2.91 -26.14 15.32
C GLY A 252 2.75 -25.51 16.71
N GLY A 253 1.56 -24.99 17.04
CA GLY A 253 1.27 -24.34 18.32
C GLY A 253 1.42 -22.81 18.32
N ALA A 254 1.59 -22.18 17.16
CA ALA A 254 1.49 -20.73 17.05
C ALA A 254 0.03 -20.31 16.83
N THR A 255 -0.28 -19.06 17.15
CA THR A 255 -1.56 -18.45 16.84
C THR A 255 -1.52 -17.80 15.46
N VAL A 256 -2.60 -17.95 14.71
CA VAL A 256 -2.80 -17.30 13.41
C VAL A 256 -4.05 -16.43 13.48
N ILE A 257 -3.92 -15.17 13.09
CA ILE A 257 -5.07 -14.31 12.82
C ILE A 257 -5.35 -14.43 11.31
N ASP A 258 -6.36 -15.22 10.95
CA ASP A 258 -6.66 -15.50 9.55
C ASP A 258 -7.28 -14.28 8.85
N LEU A 259 -6.45 -13.53 8.14
CA LEU A 259 -6.86 -12.35 7.41
C LEU A 259 -7.60 -12.64 6.11
N LEU A 260 -7.59 -13.88 5.60
CA LEU A 260 -8.31 -14.20 4.36
C LEU A 260 -9.82 -14.05 4.56
N ASP A 261 -10.34 -14.63 5.65
CA ASP A 261 -11.75 -14.56 6.00
C ASP A 261 -12.13 -13.13 6.42
N VAL A 262 -11.33 -12.52 7.30
CA VAL A 262 -11.56 -11.14 7.77
C VAL A 262 -11.63 -10.17 6.58
N PHE A 263 -10.68 -10.24 5.64
CA PHE A 263 -10.69 -9.32 4.49
C PHE A 263 -11.81 -9.65 3.50
N SER A 264 -12.22 -10.90 3.39
CA SER A 264 -13.37 -11.27 2.56
C SER A 264 -14.67 -10.67 3.07
N GLU A 265 -14.83 -10.52 4.39
CA GLU A 265 -16.01 -9.87 5.01
C GLU A 265 -16.02 -8.35 4.81
N HIS A 266 -14.84 -7.72 4.74
CA HIS A 266 -14.68 -6.26 4.65
C HIS A 266 -14.37 -5.72 3.25
N LYS A 267 -14.30 -6.58 2.23
CA LYS A 267 -13.83 -6.17 0.89
C LYS A 267 -14.73 -5.16 0.17
N ASP A 268 -16.02 -5.13 0.55
CA ASP A 268 -17.08 -4.30 -0.05
C ASP A 268 -17.46 -3.10 0.84
N ASP A 269 -16.67 -2.82 1.89
CA ASP A 269 -16.85 -1.65 2.74
C ASP A 269 -16.61 -0.33 1.99
N GLU A 270 -17.02 0.78 2.59
CA GLU A 270 -16.82 2.13 2.04
C GLU A 270 -15.34 2.46 1.81
N TYR A 271 -14.47 2.01 2.72
CA TYR A 271 -13.03 2.18 2.62
C TYR A 271 -12.37 0.96 1.97
N LYS A 272 -11.51 1.20 0.98
CA LYS A 272 -10.81 0.14 0.24
C LYS A 272 -9.83 -0.60 1.15
N LEU A 273 -9.73 -1.93 1.06
CA LEU A 273 -8.70 -2.69 1.79
C LEU A 273 -7.30 -2.55 1.18
N TYR A 274 -7.20 -2.34 -0.14
CA TYR A 274 -5.93 -2.20 -0.86
C TYR A 274 -5.93 -0.99 -1.76
N TRP A 275 -4.74 -0.43 -1.94
CA TRP A 275 -4.49 0.54 -2.99
C TRP A 275 -4.64 -0.12 -4.37
N LYS A 276 -5.15 0.63 -5.34
CA LYS A 276 -5.25 0.21 -6.74
C LYS A 276 -3.92 0.35 -7.47
N THR A 277 -3.16 1.38 -7.13
CA THR A 277 -1.89 1.82 -7.75
C THR A 277 -0.64 1.44 -6.95
N ASP A 278 -0.81 0.84 -5.78
CA ASP A 278 0.25 0.37 -4.89
C ASP A 278 0.02 -1.10 -4.52
N SER A 279 1.09 -1.81 -4.13
CA SER A 279 1.03 -3.20 -3.73
C SER A 279 0.55 -3.44 -2.32
N HIS A 280 0.54 -2.43 -1.45
CA HIS A 280 0.16 -2.57 -0.06
C HIS A 280 -1.36 -2.47 0.14
N TRP A 281 -1.81 -2.96 1.30
CA TRP A 281 -3.10 -2.57 1.86
C TRP A 281 -3.17 -1.05 2.14
N THR A 282 -4.38 -0.54 2.32
CA THR A 282 -4.62 0.83 2.79
C THR A 282 -4.47 0.92 4.30
N ASP A 283 -4.51 2.15 4.83
CA ASP A 283 -4.63 2.35 6.28
C ASP A 283 -5.92 1.72 6.85
N TYR A 284 -6.98 1.60 6.04
CA TYR A 284 -8.20 0.90 6.43
C TYR A 284 -7.99 -0.62 6.47
N GLY A 285 -7.39 -1.22 5.44
CA GLY A 285 -7.09 -2.67 5.45
C GLY A 285 -6.19 -3.06 6.63
N ALA A 286 -5.22 -2.20 6.96
CA ALA A 286 -4.40 -2.35 8.15
C ALA A 286 -5.17 -2.16 9.47
N TYR A 287 -6.14 -1.23 9.52
CA TYR A 287 -7.03 -1.05 10.67
C TYR A 287 -7.91 -2.29 10.90
N ILE A 288 -8.42 -2.93 9.85
CA ILE A 288 -9.19 -4.18 9.96
C ILE A 288 -8.32 -5.31 10.53
N ALA A 289 -7.09 -5.47 10.04
CA ALA A 289 -6.15 -6.45 10.59
C ALA A 289 -5.75 -6.14 12.04
N TYR A 290 -5.55 -4.86 12.36
CA TYR A 290 -5.34 -4.37 13.72
C TYR A 290 -6.51 -4.72 14.64
N ASN A 291 -7.74 -4.51 14.19
CA ASN A 291 -8.92 -4.80 14.97
C ASN A 291 -8.99 -6.28 15.34
N ALA A 292 -8.81 -7.18 14.37
CA ALA A 292 -8.78 -8.62 14.60
C ALA A 292 -7.63 -9.06 15.54
N LEU A 293 -6.43 -8.51 15.36
CA LEU A 293 -5.28 -8.80 16.22
C LEU A 293 -5.53 -8.37 17.68
N PHE A 294 -6.02 -7.16 17.89
CA PHE A 294 -6.21 -6.62 19.23
C PHE A 294 -7.48 -7.10 19.91
N ASP A 295 -8.50 -7.53 19.16
CA ASP A 295 -9.63 -8.28 19.73
C ASP A 295 -9.13 -9.57 20.38
N TYR A 296 -8.26 -10.33 19.68
CA TYR A 296 -7.61 -11.51 20.24
C TYR A 296 -6.76 -11.19 21.49
N ILE A 297 -5.83 -10.23 21.38
CA ILE A 297 -4.94 -9.84 22.49
C ILE A 297 -5.75 -9.34 23.72
N SER A 298 -6.92 -8.73 23.49
CA SER A 298 -7.75 -8.20 24.58
C SER A 298 -8.30 -9.27 25.55
N GLY A 299 -8.30 -10.54 25.13
CA GLY A 299 -8.69 -11.66 26.01
C GLY A 299 -7.79 -11.76 27.25
N GLU A 300 -6.48 -11.61 27.08
CA GLU A 300 -5.49 -11.64 28.16
C GLU A 300 -5.13 -10.23 28.66
N PHE A 301 -5.14 -9.24 27.76
CA PHE A 301 -4.85 -7.84 28.07
C PHE A 301 -6.06 -6.95 27.73
N PRO A 302 -7.10 -6.89 28.57
CA PRO A 302 -8.31 -6.08 28.29
C PRO A 302 -8.01 -4.60 28.03
N GLY A 303 -6.94 -4.09 28.66
CA GLY A 303 -6.46 -2.73 28.46
C GLY A 303 -5.92 -2.45 27.05
N ALA A 304 -5.64 -3.49 26.26
CA ALA A 304 -5.12 -3.49 24.88
C ALA A 304 -6.19 -3.64 23.79
N ALA A 305 -7.48 -3.75 24.13
CA ALA A 305 -8.60 -3.81 23.18
C ALA A 305 -8.49 -2.79 22.03
N PRO A 306 -8.92 -3.12 20.81
CA PRO A 306 -8.73 -2.24 19.66
C PRO A 306 -9.48 -0.93 19.90
N ARG A 307 -8.88 0.17 19.47
CA ARG A 307 -9.58 1.45 19.42
C ARG A 307 -10.71 1.37 18.39
N PRO A 308 -11.88 1.97 18.68
CA PRO A 308 -12.98 2.00 17.74
C PRO A 308 -12.63 2.88 16.53
N VAL A 309 -13.32 2.73 15.41
CA VAL A 309 -12.98 3.43 14.16
C VAL A 309 -13.14 4.95 14.31
N GLU A 310 -14.02 5.38 15.21
CA GLU A 310 -14.30 6.78 15.54
C GLU A 310 -13.15 7.49 16.29
N ASP A 311 -12.18 6.73 16.82
CA ASP A 311 -10.94 7.29 17.38
C ASP A 311 -9.94 7.68 16.26
N PHE A 312 -10.32 7.54 14.99
CA PHE A 312 -9.48 7.84 13.84
C PHE A 312 -10.20 8.76 12.85
N ASP A 313 -9.46 9.74 12.35
CA ASP A 313 -9.87 10.53 11.20
C ASP A 313 -9.38 9.84 9.92
N PHE A 314 -10.28 9.65 8.96
CA PHE A 314 -9.97 9.16 7.62
C PHE A 314 -10.07 10.32 6.63
N ALA A 315 -8.95 11.00 6.39
CA ALA A 315 -8.90 12.16 5.51
C ALA A 315 -8.83 11.72 4.04
N GLU A 316 -9.81 12.13 3.24
CA GLU A 316 -9.81 11.90 1.80
C GLU A 316 -8.84 12.83 1.06
N ASP A 317 -8.08 12.30 0.10
CA ASP A 317 -7.26 13.09 -0.82
C ASP A 317 -6.88 12.26 -2.07
N TYR A 318 -6.25 12.91 -3.03
CA TYR A 318 -5.54 12.27 -4.13
C TYR A 318 -4.04 12.08 -3.79
N TYR A 319 -3.65 10.82 -3.69
CA TYR A 319 -2.28 10.40 -3.40
C TYR A 319 -1.51 10.08 -4.67
N ASN A 320 -0.22 10.40 -4.71
CA ASN A 320 0.66 10.06 -5.82
C ASN A 320 0.71 8.54 -6.00
N GLY A 321 0.80 8.10 -7.25
CA GLY A 321 0.79 6.70 -7.63
C GLY A 321 1.84 5.89 -6.88
N GLY A 322 1.43 4.70 -6.44
CA GLY A 322 2.28 3.81 -5.65
C GLY A 322 3.41 3.13 -6.42
N ASP A 323 3.97 2.10 -5.80
CA ASP A 323 5.06 1.32 -6.35
C ASP A 323 4.76 0.71 -7.74
N MET A 324 3.52 0.30 -8.00
CA MET A 324 3.14 -0.27 -9.30
C MET A 324 3.20 0.75 -10.43
N ILE A 325 2.87 2.01 -10.16
CA ILE A 325 3.00 3.10 -11.14
C ILE A 325 4.47 3.34 -11.49
N PHE A 326 5.34 3.33 -10.47
CA PHE A 326 6.78 3.38 -10.67
C PHE A 326 7.27 2.21 -11.54
N TYR A 327 6.85 0.98 -11.25
CA TYR A 327 7.25 -0.20 -12.01
C TYR A 327 6.68 -0.27 -13.42
N MET A 328 5.55 0.40 -13.66
CA MET A 328 5.04 0.65 -15.01
C MET A 328 5.78 1.78 -15.74
N MET A 329 6.80 2.40 -15.13
CA MET A 329 7.54 3.53 -15.68
C MET A 329 6.65 4.73 -16.02
N MET A 330 5.62 4.97 -15.20
CA MET A 330 4.71 6.12 -15.31
C MET A 330 5.03 7.18 -14.25
N ASP A 331 4.55 8.40 -14.50
CA ASP A 331 4.75 9.56 -13.62
C ASP A 331 3.81 9.48 -12.41
N GLN A 332 4.38 9.17 -11.23
CA GLN A 332 3.63 9.00 -9.98
C GLN A 332 2.94 10.29 -9.51
N ASP A 333 3.42 11.46 -9.92
CA ASP A 333 2.81 12.74 -9.53
C ASP A 333 1.53 13.04 -10.36
N LYS A 334 1.35 12.34 -11.49
CA LYS A 334 0.19 12.50 -12.38
C LYS A 334 -0.81 11.37 -12.26
N VAL A 335 -0.32 10.13 -12.18
CA VAL A 335 -1.15 8.94 -12.01
C VAL A 335 -1.44 8.78 -10.52
N LYS A 336 -2.52 9.40 -10.05
CA LYS A 336 -2.87 9.44 -8.63
C LYS A 336 -3.98 8.46 -8.28
N GLU A 337 -4.19 8.24 -7.00
CA GLU A 337 -5.31 7.46 -6.48
C GLU A 337 -6.05 8.24 -5.41
N PHE A 338 -7.38 8.30 -5.55
CA PHE A 338 -8.25 8.82 -4.51
C PHE A 338 -8.48 7.76 -3.43
N ASN A 339 -8.20 8.11 -2.18
CA ASN A 339 -8.37 7.23 -1.04
C ASN A 339 -8.35 8.03 0.28
N TYR A 340 -8.28 7.31 1.39
CA TYR A 340 -8.30 7.86 2.73
C TYR A 340 -7.01 7.56 3.48
N TYR A 341 -6.47 8.57 4.14
CA TYR A 341 -5.34 8.44 5.05
C TYR A 341 -5.82 8.49 6.49
N ARG A 342 -5.33 7.57 7.33
CA ARG A 342 -5.73 7.48 8.73
C ARG A 342 -4.81 8.32 9.60
N THR A 343 -5.40 9.24 10.37
CA THR A 343 -4.74 9.94 11.47
C THR A 343 -5.40 9.61 12.80
N PRO A 344 -4.62 9.33 13.86
CA PRO A 344 -5.16 9.21 15.22
C PRO A 344 -5.87 10.50 15.66
N ALA A 345 -7.10 10.39 16.17
CA ALA A 345 -7.85 11.49 16.80
C ALA A 345 -7.74 11.46 18.34
N PHE A 346 -6.67 10.84 18.85
CA PHE A 346 -6.36 10.70 20.28
C PHE A 346 -4.89 11.05 20.56
N ASP A 347 -4.57 11.24 21.85
CA ASP A 347 -3.21 11.51 22.31
C ASP A 347 -2.34 10.25 22.20
N MET A 348 -1.62 10.12 21.10
CA MET A 348 -0.61 9.08 20.88
C MET A 348 0.72 9.48 21.52
N ASN A 349 1.49 8.48 21.99
CA ASN A 349 2.86 8.71 22.45
C ASN A 349 3.68 9.46 21.38
N SER A 350 4.39 10.52 21.77
CA SER A 350 5.08 11.41 20.83
C SER A 350 6.19 10.71 20.04
N GLU A 351 6.90 9.74 20.63
CA GLU A 351 7.95 9.00 19.93
C GLU A 351 7.36 8.14 18.80
N ILE A 352 6.16 7.58 19.01
CA ILE A 352 5.42 6.82 18.01
C ILE A 352 4.91 7.78 16.92
N ALA A 353 4.28 8.88 17.32
CA ALA A 353 3.65 9.85 16.41
C ALA A 353 4.67 10.58 15.51
N GLU A 354 5.91 10.75 15.96
CA GLU A 354 6.98 11.40 15.18
C GLU A 354 7.57 10.50 14.07
N VAL A 355 7.24 9.20 14.06
CA VAL A 355 7.79 8.32 13.04
C VAL A 355 7.11 8.55 11.70
N LYS A 356 7.91 8.95 10.71
CA LYS A 356 7.47 9.09 9.32
C LYS A 356 7.15 7.72 8.73
N ARG A 357 5.87 7.40 8.56
CA ARG A 357 5.41 6.18 7.87
C ARG A 357 5.69 6.26 6.37
N TYR A 358 5.50 7.44 5.78
CA TYR A 358 5.58 7.67 4.33
C TYR A 358 6.60 8.74 3.95
N ARG A 359 7.10 8.68 2.70
CA ARG A 359 8.11 9.61 2.18
C ARG A 359 7.63 11.07 2.16
N ALA A 360 6.34 11.29 1.96
CA ALA A 360 5.70 12.60 1.97
C ALA A 360 4.19 12.45 2.28
N PRO A 361 3.48 13.52 2.67
CA PRO A 361 2.07 13.45 3.06
C PRO A 361 1.14 12.78 2.03
N ASN A 362 1.42 12.98 0.72
CA ASN A 362 0.56 12.45 -0.36
C ASN A 362 1.26 11.34 -1.15
N TYR A 363 2.13 10.55 -0.52
CA TYR A 363 2.93 9.54 -1.21
C TYR A 363 2.77 8.17 -0.56
N LEU A 364 2.40 7.16 -1.35
CA LEU A 364 2.03 5.83 -0.84
C LEU A 364 3.22 4.97 -0.40
N MET A 365 4.43 5.31 -0.87
CA MET A 365 5.63 4.57 -0.50
C MET A 365 6.12 4.94 0.89
N TYR A 366 6.54 3.93 1.64
CA TYR A 366 7.08 4.09 2.99
C TYR A 366 8.39 4.88 3.01
N ASP A 367 8.64 5.59 4.13
CA ASP A 367 9.91 6.25 4.38
C ASP A 367 10.95 5.24 4.87
N GLU A 368 12.06 5.09 4.15
CA GLU A 368 13.07 4.09 4.52
C GLU A 368 13.72 4.38 5.88
N GLY A 369 13.96 5.64 6.23
CA GLY A 369 14.58 6.00 7.51
C GLY A 369 13.67 5.82 8.72
N GLY A 370 12.38 6.08 8.54
CA GLY A 370 11.34 5.88 9.55
C GLY A 370 10.99 4.40 9.72
N MET A 371 10.79 3.71 8.59
CA MET A 371 10.16 2.40 8.59
C MET A 371 11.12 1.22 8.45
N VAL A 372 12.33 1.31 7.90
CA VAL A 372 13.19 0.10 7.73
C VAL A 372 13.93 -0.32 9.02
N PRO A 373 14.51 0.59 9.82
CA PRO A 373 15.33 0.23 10.97
C PRO A 373 14.57 -0.51 12.07
N GLU A 374 15.33 -1.18 12.93
CA GLU A 374 14.88 -1.60 14.24
C GLU A 374 14.56 -0.39 15.11
N ARG A 375 13.47 -0.45 15.87
CA ARG A 375 13.03 0.64 16.75
C ARG A 375 12.29 0.09 17.96
N GLN A 376 12.52 0.70 19.11
CA GLN A 376 11.82 0.39 20.35
C GLN A 376 10.97 1.58 20.79
N PHE A 377 9.78 1.30 21.30
CA PHE A 377 8.90 2.26 21.97
C PHE A 377 8.57 1.78 23.38
N SER A 378 8.34 2.73 24.28
CA SER A 378 7.75 2.48 25.60
C SER A 378 6.66 3.52 25.88
N THR A 379 5.42 3.06 26.05
CA THR A 379 4.30 3.92 26.42
C THR A 379 4.22 4.13 27.94
N GLY A 380 4.91 3.29 28.71
CA GLY A 380 4.85 3.26 30.18
C GLY A 380 3.53 2.74 30.75
N ASN A 381 2.60 2.29 29.89
CA ASN A 381 1.31 1.76 30.30
C ASN A 381 1.41 0.25 30.60
N LYS A 382 1.80 -0.09 31.83
CA LYS A 382 2.00 -1.48 32.29
C LYS A 382 0.75 -2.38 32.27
N ALA A 383 -0.42 -1.86 31.91
CA ALA A 383 -1.62 -2.67 31.68
C ALA A 383 -1.68 -3.22 30.23
N LEU A 384 -0.77 -2.79 29.37
CA LEU A 384 -0.60 -3.25 28.00
C LEU A 384 0.52 -4.31 27.93
N PRO A 385 0.47 -5.20 26.93
CA PRO A 385 1.50 -6.23 26.72
C PRO A 385 2.79 -5.66 26.12
N ASP A 386 3.87 -6.42 26.24
CA ASP A 386 5.15 -6.17 25.59
C ASP A 386 5.26 -6.98 24.27
N PHE A 387 5.73 -6.33 23.20
CA PHE A 387 5.75 -6.90 21.86
C PHE A 387 7.15 -6.98 21.26
N LEU A 388 7.43 -8.10 20.58
CA LEU A 388 8.50 -8.21 19.59
C LEU A 388 7.88 -8.40 18.20
N VAL A 389 8.07 -7.44 17.30
CA VAL A 389 7.44 -7.44 15.97
C VAL A 389 8.47 -7.74 14.89
N MET A 390 8.29 -8.86 14.18
CA MET A 390 9.07 -9.23 13.00
C MET A 390 8.24 -8.98 11.74
N ARG A 391 8.74 -8.21 10.78
CA ARG A 391 7.86 -7.67 9.74
C ARG A 391 8.49 -7.43 8.38
N ASP A 392 7.65 -7.19 7.38
CA ASP A 392 8.01 -6.56 6.11
C ASP A 392 7.35 -5.17 5.94
N SER A 393 7.29 -4.67 4.69
CA SER A 393 6.75 -3.36 4.36
C SER A 393 5.25 -3.20 4.64
N TYR A 394 4.47 -4.30 4.73
CA TYR A 394 3.06 -4.23 5.11
C TYR A 394 2.85 -3.75 6.54
N SER A 395 3.87 -3.81 7.40
CA SER A 395 3.73 -3.22 8.75
C SER A 395 3.58 -1.70 8.74
N THR A 396 3.85 -1.01 7.62
CA THR A 396 3.86 0.46 7.55
C THR A 396 2.53 1.07 7.98
N GLN A 397 1.41 0.54 7.48
CA GLN A 397 0.06 1.08 7.70
C GLN A 397 -0.48 0.80 9.12
N ILE A 398 0.00 -0.28 9.76
CA ILE A 398 -0.41 -0.69 11.12
C ILE A 398 0.58 -0.21 12.20
N TYR A 399 1.73 0.35 11.81
CA TYR A 399 2.89 0.59 12.65
C TYR A 399 2.59 1.39 13.93
N ASP A 400 1.97 2.55 13.77
CA ASP A 400 1.67 3.48 14.86
C ASP A 400 0.60 2.92 15.81
N ILE A 401 -0.49 2.39 15.25
CA ILE A 401 -1.63 1.90 16.04
C ILE A 401 -1.34 0.59 16.76
N LEU A 402 -0.45 -0.27 16.25
CA LEU A 402 0.03 -1.44 17.00
C LEU A 402 0.86 -1.01 18.20
N ALA A 403 1.84 -0.12 17.99
CA ALA A 403 2.72 0.36 19.05
C ALA A 403 1.96 1.10 20.16
N ASP A 404 0.90 1.85 19.83
CA ASP A 404 0.03 2.52 20.82
C ASP A 404 -0.63 1.56 21.81
N ARG A 405 -0.80 0.29 21.41
CA ARG A 405 -1.41 -0.75 22.23
C ARG A 405 -0.41 -1.64 22.96
N GLY A 406 0.88 -1.33 22.86
CA GLY A 406 1.95 -2.00 23.62
C GLY A 406 2.43 -1.16 24.81
N ASN A 407 2.84 -1.81 25.89
CA ASN A 407 3.61 -1.18 26.95
C ASN A 407 5.03 -0.91 26.45
N ASN A 408 5.71 -1.96 25.98
CA ASN A 408 6.92 -1.87 25.18
C ASN A 408 6.70 -2.53 23.81
N THR A 409 7.28 -1.97 22.76
CA THR A 409 7.23 -2.58 21.43
C THR A 409 8.60 -2.48 20.79
N LEU A 410 9.21 -3.63 20.49
CA LEU A 410 10.43 -3.72 19.69
C LEU A 410 10.07 -4.17 18.27
N TYR A 411 10.14 -3.25 17.31
CA TYR A 411 10.12 -3.60 15.89
C TYR A 411 11.51 -4.01 15.45
N LYS A 412 11.67 -5.23 14.95
CA LYS A 412 12.88 -5.60 14.22
C LYS A 412 12.99 -4.84 12.91
N SER A 413 14.22 -4.71 12.42
CA SER A 413 14.48 -4.24 11.05
C SER A 413 13.63 -5.02 10.04
N MET A 414 13.10 -4.36 9.02
CA MET A 414 12.29 -5.04 7.99
C MET A 414 13.01 -6.25 7.41
N TRP A 415 12.25 -7.31 7.13
CA TRP A 415 12.68 -8.61 6.61
C TRP A 415 13.63 -9.40 7.52
N ASN A 416 13.86 -8.95 8.76
CA ASN A 416 14.57 -9.74 9.76
C ASN A 416 13.60 -10.65 10.55
N TYR A 417 13.46 -11.88 10.07
CA TYR A 417 12.62 -12.93 10.69
C TYR A 417 13.42 -13.95 11.52
N ALA A 418 14.66 -13.61 11.90
CA ALA A 418 15.52 -14.53 12.64
C ALA A 418 14.97 -14.77 14.05
N PHE A 419 14.70 -16.04 14.36
CA PHE A 419 14.29 -16.47 15.69
C PHE A 419 15.53 -16.66 16.57
N ASN A 420 15.82 -15.68 17.43
CA ASN A 420 16.96 -15.71 18.33
C ASN A 420 16.46 -15.72 19.78
N ILE A 421 16.48 -16.90 20.41
CA ILE A 421 15.96 -17.07 21.77
C ILE A 421 16.67 -16.19 22.81
N SER A 422 17.96 -15.89 22.61
CA SER A 422 18.71 -15.04 23.55
C SER A 422 18.23 -13.61 23.51
N GLU A 423 17.95 -13.09 22.31
CA GLU A 423 17.39 -11.74 22.11
C GLU A 423 15.96 -11.70 22.63
N ILE A 424 15.14 -12.71 22.31
CA ILE A 424 13.76 -12.81 22.79
C ILE A 424 13.70 -12.84 24.32
N THR A 425 14.59 -13.59 24.98
CA THR A 425 14.64 -13.65 26.45
C THR A 425 15.09 -12.34 27.07
N GLU A 426 15.96 -11.56 26.40
CA GLU A 426 16.37 -10.23 26.85
C GLU A 426 15.23 -9.21 26.73
N VAL A 427 14.48 -9.27 25.64
CA VAL A 427 13.30 -8.42 25.40
C VAL A 427 12.14 -8.80 26.32
N ALA A 428 11.99 -10.10 26.60
CA ALA A 428 10.93 -10.70 27.39
C ALA A 428 9.50 -10.30 26.96
N PRO A 429 9.12 -10.45 25.67
CA PRO A 429 7.80 -10.02 25.19
C PRO A 429 6.70 -10.98 25.65
N ASP A 430 5.48 -10.47 25.80
CA ASP A 430 4.27 -11.29 25.91
C ASP A 430 3.92 -11.91 24.55
N TYR A 431 4.09 -11.15 23.46
CA TYR A 431 3.80 -11.63 22.10
C TYR A 431 4.93 -11.35 21.11
N ILE A 432 5.26 -12.36 20.31
CA ILE A 432 6.10 -12.26 19.11
C ILE A 432 5.16 -12.21 17.90
N ILE A 433 5.08 -11.07 17.21
CA ILE A 433 4.12 -10.83 16.14
C ILE A 433 4.84 -10.81 14.79
N TYR A 434 4.46 -11.71 13.89
CA TYR A 434 4.92 -11.74 12.50
C TYR A 434 3.92 -11.01 11.60
N ILE A 435 4.36 -9.97 10.89
CA ILE A 435 3.52 -9.23 9.92
C ILE A 435 4.16 -9.27 8.54
N LEU A 436 3.56 -9.99 7.61
CA LEU A 436 4.13 -10.16 6.28
C LEU A 436 3.10 -10.41 5.18
N ALA A 437 3.43 -10.02 3.96
CA ALA A 437 2.62 -10.36 2.79
C ALA A 437 2.68 -11.86 2.47
N GLU A 438 1.60 -12.41 1.90
CA GLU A 438 1.50 -13.81 1.45
C GLU A 438 2.65 -14.22 0.51
N TRP A 439 3.09 -13.32 -0.39
CA TRP A 439 4.20 -13.61 -1.30
C TRP A 439 5.58 -13.63 -0.63
N ASN A 440 5.66 -13.28 0.66
CA ASN A 440 6.87 -13.31 1.48
C ASN A 440 6.87 -14.48 2.49
N ILE A 441 5.87 -15.38 2.43
CA ILE A 441 5.84 -16.61 3.24
C ILE A 441 7.17 -17.38 3.22
N ASP A 442 7.85 -17.43 2.07
CA ASP A 442 9.14 -18.13 1.95
C ASP A 442 10.21 -17.59 2.92
N SER A 443 10.12 -16.31 3.32
CA SER A 443 11.02 -15.71 4.31
C SER A 443 10.88 -16.36 5.68
N ILE A 444 9.67 -16.74 6.09
CA ILE A 444 9.44 -17.44 7.36
C ILE A 444 9.55 -18.96 7.23
N LEU A 445 9.54 -19.53 6.02
CA LEU A 445 9.92 -20.93 5.82
C LEU A 445 11.43 -21.13 6.04
N GLN A 446 12.24 -20.18 5.58
CA GLN A 446 13.70 -20.25 5.58
C GLN A 446 14.37 -19.74 6.86
N SER A 447 13.69 -18.90 7.66
CA SER A 447 14.28 -18.23 8.84
C SER A 447 14.44 -19.09 10.09
#